data_AF-A0A3Q2P966-F1
#
_entry.id   AF-A0A3Q2P966-F1
#
_cell.length_a   1.000
_cell.length_b   1.000
_cell.length_c   1.000
_cell.angle_alpha   90.00
_cell.angle_beta   90.00
_cell.angle_gamma   90.00
#
_symmetry.space_group_name_H-M   'P 1'
#
loop_
_entity.id
_entity.type
_entity.pdbx_description
1 polymer ?
#
loop_
_entity_poly.entity_id
_entity_poly.type
_entity_poly.pdbx_seq_one_letter_code
_entity_poly.pdbx_strand_id
1 'polypeptide(L)'
;MSPCTYLMMWFVLKRHSRPCGPSPAPSKHCIVIRVYDAGEVFGIMQVQREEEDEDGEDGERKKDNPGVVVGCKVVVTRGSGLQVSDPTSIYLVDHAWTYRVEHARQQLEQIPGLVSRMASLMGLDFHGEVPTPDVVELILERMWKYNQTYQLSQGSAEEKVPVWYVMDEFGSQVQHSDHPSCCMAPFFYIPGQLAYTLLWPLQDLQQGDEVTRDYAYGETNPLQRRCRLLPWIHDDLDGVSSVITEPADSYYEAIARENKEQLPVEVQPATVPKDKILKVFTEMSQVRNNLTHPRFLLTEDEEEADIIWSYGHIKDYRKLSEERPHVMLNQFPCENIVTVKDCLAAVARRIKGGPTPDWLPETFNLQMELPQFIKHYQLRQHRLDVVFCHHYQVFLL
;
A
#
# COMPACT_ATOMS: atom_id res chain seq x y z
N MET A 1 21.01 28.06 -1.66
CA MET A 1 21.12 26.69 -2.19
C MET A 1 20.67 25.73 -1.10
N SER A 2 19.37 25.46 -1.06
CA SER A 2 18.77 24.42 -0.20
C SER A 2 18.27 23.31 -1.12
N PRO A 3 18.47 22.04 -0.79
CA PRO A 3 17.94 20.94 -1.59
C PRO A 3 16.41 20.91 -1.42
N CYS A 4 15.68 21.05 -2.53
CA CYS A 4 14.23 20.84 -2.59
C CYS A 4 13.95 19.34 -2.50
N THR A 5 13.57 18.86 -1.33
CA THR A 5 12.99 17.52 -1.17
C THR A 5 11.50 17.60 -1.48
N TYR A 6 11.12 17.15 -2.67
CA TYR A 6 9.73 16.98 -3.08
C TYR A 6 9.15 15.75 -2.36
N LEU A 7 8.18 15.96 -1.47
CA LEU A 7 7.41 14.88 -0.86
C LEU A 7 6.17 14.63 -1.72
N MET A 8 6.29 13.75 -2.71
CA MET A 8 5.13 13.14 -3.36
C MET A 8 4.45 12.22 -2.35
N MET A 9 3.12 12.36 -2.17
CA MET A 9 2.34 11.49 -1.29
C MET A 9 2.03 10.19 -2.04
N TRP A 10 2.66 9.09 -1.62
CA TRP A 10 2.52 7.77 -2.23
C TRP A 10 1.58 6.90 -1.40
N PHE A 11 0.32 6.69 -1.80
CA PHE A 11 -0.60 5.87 -0.99
C PHE A 11 -0.49 4.36 -1.27
N VAL A 12 -0.17 3.56 -0.25
CA VAL A 12 -0.24 2.10 -0.26
C VAL A 12 -1.42 1.74 0.63
N LEU A 13 -2.53 1.29 0.03
CA LEU A 13 -3.53 0.54 0.76
C LEU A 13 -3.10 -0.92 0.76
N LYS A 14 -2.84 -1.48 1.94
CA LYS A 14 -2.45 -2.88 2.16
C LYS A 14 -3.53 -3.84 1.67
N ARG A 15 -3.46 -4.25 0.41
CA ARG A 15 -4.37 -5.22 -0.20
C ARG A 15 -4.05 -6.61 0.34
N HIS A 16 -4.91 -7.14 1.21
CA HIS A 16 -4.82 -8.52 1.65
C HIS A 16 -5.39 -9.44 0.58
N SER A 17 -4.52 -10.08 -0.20
CA SER A 17 -4.90 -11.23 -1.02
C SER A 17 -5.14 -12.44 -0.11
N ARG A 18 -6.39 -12.88 0.03
CA ARG A 18 -6.67 -14.20 0.63
C ARG A 18 -6.25 -15.28 -0.37
N PRO A 19 -5.46 -16.29 0.03
CA PRO A 19 -5.13 -17.40 -0.85
C PRO A 19 -6.37 -18.27 -1.09
N CYS A 20 -6.79 -18.41 -2.33
CA CYS A 20 -7.60 -19.55 -2.74
C CYS A 20 -6.73 -20.81 -2.67
N GLY A 21 -7.29 -21.90 -2.13
CA GLY A 21 -6.57 -23.13 -1.78
C GLY A 21 -5.82 -23.81 -2.94
N PRO A 22 -4.89 -24.74 -2.63
CA PRO A 22 -3.99 -25.27 -3.62
C PRO A 22 -4.66 -26.37 -4.46
N SER A 23 -4.57 -26.22 -5.78
CA SER A 23 -4.56 -27.36 -6.71
C SER A 23 -3.21 -27.36 -7.43
N PRO A 24 -2.44 -28.48 -7.43
CA PRO A 24 -1.11 -28.51 -8.01
C PRO A 24 -1.14 -28.80 -9.53
N ALA A 25 -0.39 -27.99 -10.29
CA ALA A 25 0.02 -28.13 -11.71
C ALA A 25 -1.05 -27.80 -12.79
N PRO A 26 -0.70 -27.05 -13.87
CA PRO A 26 0.50 -27.24 -14.71
C PRO A 26 1.29 -25.94 -15.03
N SER A 27 1.49 -25.04 -14.07
CA SER A 27 2.19 -23.75 -14.33
C SER A 27 3.70 -23.86 -14.64
N LYS A 28 4.34 -24.99 -14.33
CA LYS A 28 5.81 -25.14 -14.44
C LYS A 28 6.37 -25.27 -15.86
N HIS A 29 5.61 -25.82 -16.82
CA HIS A 29 6.11 -26.02 -18.19
C HIS A 29 5.86 -24.83 -19.13
N CYS A 30 4.98 -23.90 -18.75
CA CYS A 30 4.42 -22.90 -19.65
C CYS A 30 5.16 -21.55 -19.69
N ILE A 31 5.78 -21.16 -18.57
CA ILE A 31 6.48 -19.87 -18.45
C ILE A 31 7.77 -19.84 -19.29
N VAL A 32 8.32 -21.01 -19.63
CA VAL A 32 9.50 -21.14 -20.49
C VAL A 32 9.19 -20.98 -21.99
N ILE A 33 7.91 -21.07 -22.41
CA ILE A 33 7.53 -21.19 -23.84
C ILE A 33 6.74 -19.96 -24.37
N ARG A 34 6.46 -18.91 -23.57
CA ARG A 34 5.72 -17.69 -24.01
C ARG A 34 4.31 -17.95 -24.62
N VAL A 35 3.62 -19.04 -24.25
CA VAL A 35 2.34 -19.46 -24.89
C VAL A 35 1.10 -18.76 -24.30
N TYR A 36 1.25 -17.78 -23.42
CA TYR A 36 0.14 -17.14 -22.69
C TYR A 36 0.16 -15.62 -22.77
N ASP A 37 0.60 -15.10 -23.91
CA ASP A 37 0.52 -13.66 -24.21
C ASP A 37 -0.96 -13.26 -24.39
N ALA A 38 -1.40 -12.29 -23.58
CA ALA A 38 -2.74 -11.73 -23.68
C ALA A 38 -3.02 -11.14 -25.08
N GLY A 39 -2.00 -10.69 -25.81
CA GLY A 39 -2.13 -10.08 -27.14
C GLY A 39 -2.70 -11.00 -28.23
N GLU A 40 -2.65 -12.33 -28.06
CA GLU A 40 -3.24 -13.27 -29.03
C GLU A 40 -4.76 -13.44 -28.86
N VAL A 41 -5.28 -13.10 -27.67
CA VAL A 41 -6.66 -13.40 -27.26
C VAL A 41 -7.50 -12.14 -27.10
N PHE A 42 -6.87 -11.03 -26.79
CA PHE A 42 -7.52 -9.77 -26.51
C PHE A 42 -7.01 -8.66 -27.41
N GLY A 43 -7.81 -7.60 -27.55
CA GLY A 43 -7.47 -6.42 -28.33
C GLY A 43 -7.92 -5.15 -27.64
N ILE A 44 -7.20 -4.05 -27.89
CA ILE A 44 -7.58 -2.71 -27.45
C ILE A 44 -8.44 -2.09 -28.54
N MET A 45 -9.69 -1.74 -28.20
CA MET A 45 -10.63 -1.04 -29.06
C MET A 45 -10.78 0.41 -28.61
N GLN A 46 -10.68 1.35 -29.55
CA GLN A 46 -10.96 2.75 -29.31
C GLN A 46 -12.46 3.02 -29.37
N VAL A 47 -12.98 3.73 -28.39
CA VAL A 47 -14.39 4.09 -28.23
C VAL A 47 -14.49 5.61 -28.13
N GLN A 48 -15.27 6.21 -29.01
CA GLN A 48 -15.60 7.63 -28.90
C GLN A 48 -16.63 7.78 -27.79
N ARG A 49 -16.30 8.54 -26.73
CA ARG A 49 -17.32 8.99 -25.77
C ARG A 49 -17.88 10.31 -26.29
N GLU A 50 -19.18 10.35 -26.54
CA GLU A 50 -19.92 11.61 -26.58
C GLU A 50 -19.98 12.09 -25.12
N GLU A 51 -19.45 13.28 -24.82
CA GLU A 51 -19.64 13.89 -23.50
C GLU A 51 -21.15 14.14 -23.35
N GLU A 52 -21.81 13.43 -22.43
CA GLU A 52 -23.14 13.82 -21.97
C GLU A 52 -22.95 15.13 -21.19
N ASP A 53 -23.54 16.21 -21.69
CA ASP A 53 -23.49 17.55 -21.11
C ASP A 53 -23.84 17.49 -19.61
N GLU A 54 -22.86 17.63 -18.72
CA GLU A 54 -23.10 17.98 -17.32
C GLU A 54 -23.54 19.45 -17.27
N ASP A 55 -24.85 19.66 -17.22
CA ASP A 55 -25.49 20.95 -16.98
C ASP A 55 -24.96 21.60 -15.69
N GLY A 56 -23.99 22.51 -15.84
CA GLY A 56 -23.52 23.43 -14.82
C GLY A 56 -23.34 24.82 -15.40
N GLU A 57 -24.33 25.69 -15.19
CA GLU A 57 -24.27 27.12 -15.51
C GLU A 57 -23.09 27.79 -14.79
N ASP A 58 -22.07 28.24 -15.54
CA ASP A 58 -21.63 29.65 -15.54
C ASP A 58 -20.41 29.90 -16.47
N GLY A 59 -20.58 30.87 -17.39
CA GLY A 59 -19.54 31.87 -17.72
C GLY A 59 -18.36 31.49 -18.63
N GLU A 60 -18.52 31.78 -19.92
CA GLU A 60 -17.49 32.12 -20.93
C GLU A 60 -16.14 31.36 -20.90
N ARG A 61 -16.04 30.27 -21.66
CA ARG A 61 -14.76 29.80 -22.21
C ARG A 61 -14.81 29.72 -23.74
N LYS A 62 -13.73 30.21 -24.34
CA LYS A 62 -13.49 30.30 -25.79
C LYS A 62 -13.72 28.94 -26.47
N LYS A 63 -14.29 29.01 -27.68
CA LYS A 63 -14.39 27.91 -28.64
C LYS A 63 -13.00 27.37 -29.01
N ASP A 64 -12.50 26.42 -28.25
CA ASP A 64 -11.60 25.40 -28.76
C ASP A 64 -12.44 24.14 -29.02
N ASN A 65 -12.19 23.45 -30.15
CA ASN A 65 -12.97 22.29 -30.60
C ASN A 65 -13.28 21.31 -29.45
N PRO A 66 -14.49 20.74 -29.36
CA PRO A 66 -14.76 19.65 -28.43
C PRO A 66 -13.89 18.47 -28.86
N GLY A 67 -12.78 18.28 -28.14
CA GLY A 67 -11.86 17.18 -28.39
C GLY A 67 -12.59 15.89 -28.06
N VAL A 68 -12.92 15.10 -29.07
CA VAL A 68 -13.48 13.76 -28.90
C VAL A 68 -12.61 12.99 -27.90
N VAL A 69 -13.13 12.74 -26.69
CA VAL A 69 -12.43 11.93 -25.71
C VAL A 69 -12.53 10.47 -26.17
N VAL A 70 -11.48 10.00 -26.84
CA VAL A 70 -11.36 8.60 -27.26
C VAL A 70 -10.98 7.77 -26.04
N GLY A 71 -11.94 7.08 -25.44
CA GLY A 71 -11.69 6.04 -24.44
C GLY A 71 -11.15 4.77 -25.10
N CYS A 72 -10.39 3.96 -24.37
CA CYS A 72 -9.99 2.63 -24.83
C CYS A 72 -10.65 1.57 -23.96
N LYS A 73 -11.03 0.44 -24.59
CA LYS A 73 -11.55 -0.74 -23.90
C LYS A 73 -10.82 -1.97 -24.38
N VAL A 74 -10.66 -2.94 -23.49
CA VAL A 74 -10.11 -4.25 -23.85
C VAL A 74 -11.28 -5.18 -24.17
N VAL A 75 -11.20 -5.88 -25.30
CA VAL A 75 -12.21 -6.85 -25.75
C VAL A 75 -11.59 -8.19 -26.10
N VAL A 76 -12.36 -9.27 -26.03
CA VAL A 76 -11.95 -10.58 -26.54
C VAL A 76 -11.94 -10.55 -28.07
N THR A 77 -10.80 -10.84 -28.69
CA THR A 77 -10.66 -10.90 -30.15
C THR A 77 -10.72 -12.33 -30.69
N ARG A 78 -10.46 -13.32 -29.83
CA ARG A 78 -10.53 -14.75 -30.18
C ARG A 78 -11.94 -15.15 -30.59
N GLY A 79 -12.10 -15.63 -31.83
CA GLY A 79 -13.41 -16.00 -32.39
C GLY A 79 -14.14 -17.13 -31.65
N SER A 80 -13.41 -18.04 -30.98
CA SER A 80 -14.02 -19.09 -30.15
C SER A 80 -14.51 -18.59 -28.78
N GLY A 81 -14.24 -17.34 -28.42
CA GLY A 81 -14.43 -16.84 -27.07
C GLY A 81 -13.49 -17.50 -26.05
N LEU A 82 -13.85 -17.34 -24.78
CA LEU A 82 -13.18 -17.87 -23.59
C LEU A 82 -14.18 -18.60 -22.71
N GLN A 83 -13.75 -19.73 -22.16
CA GLN A 83 -14.54 -20.51 -21.21
C GLN A 83 -13.82 -20.56 -19.87
N VAL A 84 -14.56 -20.36 -18.78
CA VAL A 84 -14.03 -20.47 -17.41
C VAL A 84 -13.61 -21.91 -17.11
N SER A 85 -14.29 -22.88 -17.72
CA SER A 85 -13.97 -24.29 -17.57
C SER A 85 -12.69 -24.73 -18.28
N ASP A 86 -12.13 -23.91 -19.18
CA ASP A 86 -10.87 -24.19 -19.86
C ASP A 86 -9.68 -23.83 -18.92
N PRO A 87 -8.90 -24.83 -18.46
CA PRO A 87 -7.77 -24.60 -17.54
C PRO A 87 -6.61 -23.82 -18.19
N THR A 88 -6.66 -23.56 -19.49
CA THR A 88 -5.67 -22.77 -20.23
C THR A 88 -6.07 -21.30 -20.40
N SER A 89 -7.27 -20.90 -19.94
CA SER A 89 -7.76 -19.52 -19.95
C SER A 89 -7.09 -18.65 -18.87
N ILE A 90 -5.76 -18.66 -18.82
CA ILE A 90 -4.96 -17.83 -17.91
C ILE A 90 -3.85 -17.15 -18.70
N TYR A 91 -3.77 -15.82 -18.60
CA TYR A 91 -2.93 -15.00 -19.44
C TYR A 91 -1.95 -14.18 -18.60
N LEU A 92 -0.79 -13.90 -19.18
CA LEU A 92 0.21 -13.03 -18.59
C LEU A 92 0.04 -11.61 -19.14
N VAL A 93 0.13 -10.65 -18.23
CA VAL A 93 0.16 -9.21 -18.52
C VAL A 93 1.47 -8.68 -17.96
N ASP A 94 2.25 -8.01 -18.82
CA ASP A 94 3.58 -7.57 -18.47
C ASP A 94 3.53 -6.34 -17.56
N HIS A 95 4.59 -6.20 -16.76
CA HIS A 95 4.83 -4.97 -15.99
C HIS A 95 5.75 -4.08 -16.82
N ALA A 96 5.21 -3.03 -17.42
CA ALA A 96 5.98 -2.08 -18.20
C ALA A 96 7.05 -1.36 -17.37
N TRP A 97 6.74 -1.15 -16.08
CA TRP A 97 7.63 -0.47 -15.16
C TRP A 97 7.41 -1.00 -13.74
N THR A 98 8.48 -1.44 -13.07
CA THR A 98 8.49 -1.85 -11.66
C THR A 98 9.51 -1.02 -10.90
N TYR A 99 9.14 -0.48 -9.74
CA TYR A 99 10.01 0.46 -9.03
C TYR A 99 9.74 0.53 -7.53
N ARG A 100 10.70 1.12 -6.83
CA ARG A 100 10.56 1.63 -5.46
C ARG A 100 10.34 3.13 -5.54
N VAL A 101 9.45 3.65 -4.70
CA VAL A 101 9.00 5.05 -4.71
C VAL A 101 10.16 6.05 -4.78
N GLU A 102 11.17 5.85 -3.94
CA GLU A 102 12.35 6.70 -3.82
C GLU A 102 13.20 6.76 -5.10
N HIS A 103 13.04 5.76 -5.98
CA HIS A 103 13.77 5.66 -7.25
C HIS A 103 12.91 6.06 -8.47
N ALA A 104 11.60 6.34 -8.30
CA ALA A 104 10.68 6.54 -9.42
C ALA A 104 11.14 7.66 -10.38
N ARG A 105 11.45 8.83 -9.82
CA ARG A 105 11.94 10.00 -10.57
C ARG A 105 13.26 9.71 -11.26
N GLN A 106 14.23 9.18 -10.50
CA GLN A 106 15.56 8.86 -11.03
C GLN A 106 15.45 7.90 -12.22
N GLN A 107 14.56 6.92 -12.15
CA GLN A 107 14.34 5.96 -13.23
C GLN A 107 13.74 6.62 -14.48
N LEU A 108 12.75 7.51 -14.33
CA LEU A 108 12.21 8.28 -15.47
C LEU A 108 13.28 9.13 -16.16
N GLU A 109 14.24 9.66 -15.39
CA GLU A 109 15.32 10.49 -15.91
C GLU A 109 16.45 9.68 -16.57
N GLN A 110 16.72 8.46 -16.09
CA GLN A 110 17.92 7.70 -16.44
C GLN A 110 17.67 6.48 -17.33
N ILE A 111 16.47 5.88 -17.30
CA ILE A 111 16.16 4.70 -18.10
C ILE A 111 15.74 5.14 -19.51
N PRO A 112 16.51 4.81 -20.57
CA PRO A 112 16.18 5.21 -21.93
C PRO A 112 14.81 4.69 -22.37
N GLY A 113 14.01 5.57 -22.97
CA GLY A 113 12.68 5.24 -23.50
C GLY A 113 11.55 5.12 -22.47
N LEU A 114 11.86 5.04 -21.16
CA LEU A 114 10.82 4.89 -20.13
C LEU A 114 9.88 6.10 -20.08
N VAL A 115 10.43 7.32 -20.12
CA VAL A 115 9.63 8.56 -20.14
C VAL A 115 8.68 8.61 -21.33
N SER A 116 9.15 8.21 -22.53
CA SER A 116 8.34 8.20 -23.75
C SER A 116 7.22 7.16 -23.67
N ARG A 117 7.54 5.96 -23.16
CA ARG A 117 6.55 4.90 -22.96
C ARG A 117 5.48 5.30 -21.93
N MET A 118 5.87 5.84 -20.77
CA MET A 118 4.93 6.25 -19.73
C MET A 118 4.10 7.46 -20.17
N ALA A 119 4.71 8.42 -20.88
CA ALA A 119 3.98 9.54 -21.48
C ALA A 119 2.90 9.04 -22.46
N SER A 120 3.26 8.16 -23.38
CA SER A 120 2.32 7.57 -24.34
C SER A 120 1.19 6.81 -23.65
N LEU A 121 1.53 5.97 -22.66
CA LEU A 121 0.55 5.19 -21.88
C LEU A 121 -0.46 6.09 -21.15
N MET A 122 0.00 7.26 -20.68
CA MET A 122 -0.81 8.22 -19.92
C MET A 122 -1.46 9.30 -20.79
N GLY A 123 -1.37 9.18 -22.12
CA GLY A 123 -1.94 10.12 -23.08
C GLY A 123 -1.33 11.52 -22.99
N LEU A 124 -0.03 11.61 -22.73
CA LEU A 124 0.73 12.86 -22.74
C LEU A 124 1.28 13.10 -24.15
N ASP A 125 1.13 14.34 -24.64
CA ASP A 125 1.74 14.79 -25.89
C ASP A 125 3.25 15.03 -25.67
N PHE A 126 4.03 13.95 -25.76
CA PHE A 126 5.48 13.97 -25.64
C PHE A 126 6.11 12.98 -26.61
N HIS A 127 6.90 13.51 -27.53
CA HIS A 127 7.58 12.75 -28.59
C HIS A 127 9.12 12.86 -28.53
N GLY A 128 9.66 13.39 -27.43
CA GLY A 128 11.10 13.52 -27.23
C GLY A 128 11.76 12.26 -26.66
N GLU A 129 13.07 12.12 -26.87
CA GLU A 129 13.88 11.06 -26.23
C GLU A 129 14.46 11.51 -24.88
N VAL A 130 14.61 12.82 -24.67
CA VAL A 130 15.19 13.40 -23.46
C VAL A 130 14.07 13.82 -22.50
N PRO A 131 14.05 13.32 -21.25
CA PRO A 131 13.09 13.73 -20.24
C PRO A 131 13.19 15.23 -19.96
N THR A 132 12.09 15.97 -20.08
CA THR A 132 12.00 17.34 -19.55
C THR A 132 11.44 17.29 -18.13
N PRO A 133 11.85 18.18 -17.22
CA PRO A 133 11.34 18.21 -15.85
C PRO A 133 9.82 18.23 -15.78
N ASP A 134 9.17 19.04 -16.62
CA ASP A 134 7.71 19.20 -16.64
C ASP A 134 6.99 17.88 -17.00
N VAL A 135 7.52 17.12 -17.96
CA VAL A 135 6.93 15.82 -18.35
C VAL A 135 7.13 14.78 -17.25
N VAL A 136 8.27 14.79 -16.57
CA VAL A 136 8.52 13.89 -15.43
C VAL A 136 7.53 14.17 -14.30
N GLU A 137 7.29 15.43 -13.95
CA GLU A 137 6.26 15.79 -12.95
C GLU A 137 4.88 15.30 -13.38
N LEU A 138 4.50 15.55 -14.64
CA LEU A 138 3.19 15.18 -15.15
C LEU A 138 2.97 13.67 -15.17
N ILE A 139 4.01 12.89 -15.49
CA ILE A 139 3.98 11.42 -15.39
C ILE A 139 3.79 11.00 -13.93
N LEU A 140 4.59 11.54 -13.01
CA LEU A 140 4.52 11.19 -11.59
C LEU A 140 3.17 11.57 -10.96
N GLU A 141 2.52 12.62 -11.46
CA GLU A 141 1.15 13.00 -11.08
C GLU A 141 0.12 12.01 -11.65
N ARG A 142 0.17 11.71 -12.95
CA ARG A 142 -0.84 10.86 -13.62
C ARG A 142 -0.69 9.38 -13.33
N MET A 143 0.51 8.90 -12.98
CA MET A 143 0.77 7.48 -12.78
C MET A 143 -0.07 6.87 -11.64
N TRP A 144 -0.61 7.68 -10.74
CA TRP A 144 -1.47 7.24 -9.64
C TRP A 144 -2.63 6.34 -10.11
N LYS A 145 -3.26 6.68 -11.23
CA LYS A 145 -4.36 5.88 -11.82
C LYS A 145 -3.91 4.52 -12.37
N TYR A 146 -2.63 4.36 -12.66
CA TYR A 146 -2.06 3.16 -13.28
C TYR A 146 -1.37 2.25 -12.26
N ASN A 147 -0.87 2.86 -11.19
CA ASN A 147 -0.07 2.21 -10.18
C ASN A 147 -0.81 1.10 -9.45
N GLN A 148 -0.08 -0.01 -9.27
CA GLN A 148 -0.44 -1.12 -8.42
C GLN A 148 0.75 -1.46 -7.52
N THR A 149 0.51 -2.28 -6.50
CA THR A 149 1.57 -2.71 -5.59
C THR A 149 1.50 -4.20 -5.31
N TYR A 150 2.66 -4.77 -5.02
CA TYR A 150 2.78 -6.09 -4.38
C TYR A 150 3.87 -6.05 -3.32
N GLN A 151 3.82 -7.02 -2.41
CA GLN A 151 4.83 -7.18 -1.38
C GLN A 151 5.31 -8.63 -1.38
N LEU A 152 6.62 -8.82 -1.26
CA LEU A 152 7.18 -10.16 -1.08
C LEU A 152 7.01 -10.55 0.40
N SER A 153 6.41 -11.72 0.64
CA SER A 153 6.13 -12.21 1.99
C SER A 153 7.38 -12.71 2.73
N GLN A 154 8.44 -13.00 1.98
CA GLN A 154 9.73 -13.44 2.49
C GLN A 154 10.80 -12.39 2.16
N GLY A 155 11.80 -12.28 3.03
CA GLY A 155 12.92 -11.36 2.86
C GLY A 155 13.19 -10.47 4.07
N SER A 156 14.23 -9.65 3.94
CA SER A 156 14.61 -8.59 4.89
C SER A 156 13.51 -7.53 5.03
N ALA A 157 13.64 -6.65 6.02
CA ALA A 157 12.71 -5.51 6.16
C ALA A 157 12.69 -4.61 4.91
N GLU A 158 13.82 -4.49 4.21
CA GLU A 158 13.98 -3.72 2.96
C GLU A 158 13.32 -4.42 1.76
N GLU A 159 13.38 -5.76 1.72
CA GLU A 159 12.71 -6.56 0.68
C GLU A 159 11.19 -6.54 0.85
N LYS A 160 10.72 -6.46 2.10
CA LYS A 160 9.31 -6.29 2.46
C LYS A 160 8.74 -4.90 2.16
N VAL A 161 9.54 -3.93 1.72
CA VAL A 161 8.96 -2.67 1.22
C VAL A 161 8.05 -2.99 0.03
N PRO A 162 6.88 -2.33 -0.13
CA PRO A 162 6.02 -2.54 -1.30
C PRO A 162 6.74 -2.21 -2.61
N VAL A 163 6.65 -3.09 -3.60
CA VAL A 163 7.08 -2.82 -4.98
C VAL A 163 5.89 -2.22 -5.71
N TRP A 164 6.13 -1.12 -6.42
CA TRP A 164 5.15 -0.47 -7.28
C TRP A 164 5.34 -0.93 -8.71
N TYR A 165 4.23 -1.01 -9.44
CA TYR A 165 4.29 -1.33 -10.85
C TYR A 165 3.18 -0.68 -11.66
N VAL A 166 3.50 -0.41 -12.92
CA VAL A 166 2.59 -0.04 -13.99
C VAL A 166 2.57 -1.18 -14.99
N MET A 167 1.38 -1.66 -15.35
CA MET A 167 1.22 -2.70 -16.37
C MET A 167 1.54 -2.13 -17.75
N ASP A 168 1.74 -3.01 -18.72
CA ASP A 168 1.82 -2.64 -20.13
C ASP A 168 0.55 -1.93 -20.66
N GLU A 169 0.63 -1.56 -21.93
CA GLU A 169 -0.40 -0.88 -22.69
C GLU A 169 -1.71 -1.66 -22.68
N PHE A 170 -1.63 -2.99 -22.67
CA PHE A 170 -2.79 -3.86 -22.58
C PHE A 170 -3.42 -3.84 -21.17
N GLY A 171 -2.65 -4.18 -20.15
CA GLY A 171 -3.12 -4.32 -18.78
C GLY A 171 -3.66 -3.01 -18.21
N SER A 172 -3.05 -1.90 -18.58
CA SER A 172 -3.48 -0.56 -18.18
C SER A 172 -4.83 -0.13 -18.76
N GLN A 173 -5.29 -0.78 -19.84
CA GLN A 173 -6.57 -0.47 -20.48
C GLN A 173 -7.73 -1.36 -19.99
N VAL A 174 -7.46 -2.34 -19.11
CA VAL A 174 -8.52 -3.14 -18.48
C VAL A 174 -9.27 -2.26 -17.47
N GLN A 175 -10.52 -1.95 -17.80
CA GLN A 175 -11.34 -0.97 -17.07
C GLN A 175 -11.99 -1.56 -15.81
N HIS A 176 -12.46 -0.68 -14.93
CA HIS A 176 -13.18 -1.07 -13.74
C HIS A 176 -14.61 -1.56 -14.06
N SER A 177 -15.06 -2.60 -13.36
CA SER A 177 -16.49 -2.92 -13.18
C SER A 177 -16.73 -3.47 -11.77
N ASP A 178 -17.87 -3.13 -11.16
CA ASP A 178 -18.37 -3.79 -9.93
C ASP A 178 -18.81 -5.24 -10.20
N HIS A 179 -19.07 -5.58 -11.46
CA HIS A 179 -19.36 -6.93 -11.95
C HIS A 179 -18.29 -7.30 -12.99
N PRO A 180 -17.06 -7.60 -12.55
CA PRO A 180 -15.94 -7.78 -13.47
C PRO A 180 -16.08 -9.06 -14.29
N SER A 181 -15.70 -8.99 -15.57
CA SER A 181 -15.66 -10.16 -16.45
C SER A 181 -14.41 -11.02 -16.24
N CYS A 182 -13.32 -10.42 -15.73
CA CYS A 182 -12.06 -11.09 -15.46
C CYS A 182 -11.51 -10.73 -14.07
N CYS A 183 -10.65 -11.60 -13.54
CA CYS A 183 -9.83 -11.30 -12.38
C CYS A 183 -8.40 -11.01 -12.81
N MET A 184 -7.73 -10.14 -12.05
CA MET A 184 -6.32 -9.85 -12.25
C MET A 184 -5.58 -9.87 -10.91
N ALA A 185 -4.43 -10.54 -10.85
CA ALA A 185 -3.62 -10.61 -9.64
C ALA A 185 -2.11 -10.59 -9.94
N PRO A 186 -1.29 -9.90 -9.14
CA PRO A 186 0.16 -9.93 -9.30
C PRO A 186 0.69 -11.33 -9.01
N PHE A 187 1.68 -11.75 -9.80
CA PHE A 187 2.34 -13.05 -9.69
C PHE A 187 3.84 -12.89 -9.87
N PHE A 188 4.61 -13.42 -8.91
CA PHE A 188 6.07 -13.37 -8.95
C PHE A 188 6.62 -14.74 -9.38
N TYR A 189 7.22 -14.80 -10.57
CA TYR A 189 7.85 -15.99 -11.10
C TYR A 189 9.28 -16.14 -10.57
N ILE A 190 9.45 -16.91 -9.50
CA ILE A 190 10.72 -17.08 -8.78
C ILE A 190 11.89 -17.47 -9.69
N PRO A 191 11.80 -18.50 -10.57
CA PRO A 191 12.95 -18.91 -11.39
C PRO A 191 13.43 -17.84 -12.36
N GLY A 192 12.52 -17.00 -12.87
CA GLY A 192 12.86 -15.88 -13.75
C GLY A 192 13.12 -14.56 -13.03
N GLN A 193 12.82 -14.49 -11.73
CA GLN A 193 12.84 -13.25 -10.93
C GLN A 193 12.04 -12.10 -11.58
N LEU A 194 10.91 -12.44 -12.19
CA LEU A 194 10.04 -11.49 -12.89
C LEU A 194 8.65 -11.46 -12.27
N ALA A 195 8.06 -10.27 -12.23
CA ALA A 195 6.68 -10.07 -11.84
C ALA A 195 5.80 -9.88 -13.08
N TYR A 196 4.65 -10.54 -13.06
CA TYR A 196 3.59 -10.42 -14.06
C TYR A 196 2.27 -10.15 -13.35
N THR A 197 1.25 -9.77 -14.11
CA THR A 197 -0.13 -9.86 -13.65
C THR A 197 -0.80 -11.02 -14.37
N LEU A 198 -1.39 -11.95 -13.63
CA LEU A 198 -2.24 -13.00 -14.18
C LEU A 198 -3.60 -12.41 -14.51
N LEU A 199 -4.20 -12.80 -15.63
CA LEU A 199 -5.56 -12.47 -16.03
C LEU A 199 -6.32 -13.76 -16.38
N TRP A 200 -7.52 -13.93 -15.85
CA TRP A 200 -8.39 -15.08 -16.18
C TRP A 200 -9.87 -14.71 -16.12
N PRO A 201 -10.74 -15.35 -16.92
CA PRO A 201 -12.16 -15.04 -16.95
C PRO A 201 -12.88 -15.51 -15.67
N LEU A 202 -13.87 -14.73 -15.24
CA LEU A 202 -14.79 -15.07 -14.15
C LEU A 202 -16.12 -15.63 -14.66
N GLN A 203 -16.38 -15.45 -15.96
CA GLN A 203 -17.54 -15.93 -16.69
C GLN A 203 -17.12 -16.25 -18.13
N ASP A 204 -17.91 -17.05 -18.85
CA ASP A 204 -17.63 -17.30 -20.26
C ASP A 204 -17.78 -16.00 -21.06
N LEU A 205 -16.85 -15.74 -21.99
CA LEU A 205 -16.80 -14.51 -22.78
C LEU A 205 -16.80 -14.83 -24.27
N GLN A 206 -17.61 -14.12 -25.05
CA GLN A 206 -17.66 -14.21 -26.49
C GLN A 206 -16.72 -13.19 -27.15
N GLN A 207 -16.45 -13.37 -28.44
CA GLN A 207 -15.72 -12.37 -29.22
C GLN A 207 -16.46 -11.02 -29.16
N GLY A 208 -15.73 -9.95 -28.85
CA GLY A 208 -16.26 -8.60 -28.68
C GLY A 208 -16.67 -8.25 -27.24
N ASP A 209 -16.77 -9.23 -26.34
CA ASP A 209 -17.09 -8.96 -24.93
C ASP A 209 -15.98 -8.16 -24.25
N GLU A 210 -16.37 -7.20 -23.42
CA GLU A 210 -15.45 -6.33 -22.70
C GLU A 210 -14.76 -7.06 -21.54
N VAL A 211 -13.46 -6.87 -21.45
CA VAL A 211 -12.61 -7.36 -20.36
C VAL A 211 -12.50 -6.27 -19.29
N THR A 212 -13.05 -6.56 -18.12
CA THR A 212 -13.09 -5.65 -16.97
C THR A 212 -12.59 -6.33 -15.72
N ARG A 213 -12.18 -5.52 -14.74
CA ARG A 213 -11.66 -5.97 -13.44
C ARG A 213 -12.24 -5.14 -12.29
N ASP A 214 -12.14 -5.68 -11.09
CA ASP A 214 -12.48 -4.92 -9.88
C ASP A 214 -11.22 -4.26 -9.27
N TYR A 215 -11.11 -2.92 -9.35
CA TYR A 215 -10.00 -2.17 -8.75
C TYR A 215 -10.09 -2.09 -7.22
N ALA A 216 -11.28 -2.34 -6.65
CA ALA A 216 -11.54 -2.37 -5.22
C ALA A 216 -11.84 -3.80 -4.72
N TYR A 217 -11.32 -4.81 -5.42
CA TYR A 217 -11.50 -6.23 -5.09
C TYR A 217 -11.23 -6.52 -3.60
N GLY A 218 -12.15 -7.23 -2.97
CA GLY A 218 -12.07 -7.64 -1.56
C GLY A 218 -12.49 -6.57 -0.56
N GLU A 219 -12.81 -5.34 -0.97
CA GLU A 219 -13.39 -4.33 -0.09
C GLU A 219 -14.91 -4.50 0.02
N THR A 220 -15.37 -4.80 1.23
CA THR A 220 -16.80 -5.05 1.52
C THR A 220 -17.52 -3.81 2.02
N ASN A 221 -16.81 -2.81 2.55
CA ASN A 221 -17.41 -1.57 3.03
C ASN A 221 -17.72 -0.64 1.83
N PRO A 222 -18.99 -0.30 1.57
CA PRO A 222 -19.36 0.51 0.40
C PRO A 222 -18.70 1.89 0.36
N LEU A 223 -18.53 2.54 1.51
CA LEU A 223 -17.89 3.86 1.59
C LEU A 223 -16.39 3.77 1.31
N GLN A 224 -15.71 2.76 1.88
CA GLN A 224 -14.30 2.50 1.57
C GLN A 224 -14.10 2.16 0.09
N ARG A 225 -15.02 1.39 -0.48
CA ARG A 225 -15.01 1.02 -1.89
C ARG A 225 -15.12 2.25 -2.79
N ARG A 226 -16.09 3.14 -2.54
CA ARG A 226 -16.23 4.46 -3.22
C ARG A 226 -14.92 5.26 -3.16
N CYS A 227 -14.34 5.38 -1.96
CA CYS A 227 -13.08 6.10 -1.74
C CYS A 227 -11.90 5.52 -2.53
N ARG A 228 -11.79 4.18 -2.62
CA ARG A 228 -10.72 3.51 -3.38
C ARG A 228 -10.88 3.66 -4.89
N LEU A 229 -12.09 3.89 -5.36
CA LEU A 229 -12.41 4.02 -6.78
C LEU A 229 -12.26 5.44 -7.32
N LEU A 230 -12.02 6.43 -6.46
CA LEU A 230 -11.81 7.84 -6.84
C LEU A 230 -10.85 8.10 -8.00
N PRO A 231 -9.75 7.34 -8.18
CA PRO A 231 -8.88 7.55 -9.35
C PRO A 231 -9.54 7.22 -10.69
N TRP A 232 -10.64 6.47 -10.70
CA TRP A 232 -11.35 6.03 -11.90
C TRP A 232 -12.81 6.52 -11.97
N ILE A 233 -13.47 6.72 -10.84
CA ILE A 233 -14.87 7.18 -10.73
C ILE A 233 -14.89 8.36 -9.77
N HIS A 234 -15.29 9.54 -10.27
CA HIS A 234 -15.41 10.73 -9.45
C HIS A 234 -16.52 10.56 -8.39
N ASP A 235 -16.28 11.07 -7.19
CA ASP A 235 -17.25 11.06 -6.10
C ASP A 235 -16.91 12.19 -5.09
N ASP A 236 -17.85 13.10 -4.87
CA ASP A 236 -17.69 14.23 -3.94
C ASP A 236 -17.77 13.82 -2.46
N LEU A 237 -18.09 12.55 -2.20
CA LEU A 237 -18.27 11.99 -0.86
C LEU A 237 -19.25 12.84 -0.02
N ASP A 238 -20.33 13.29 -0.65
CA ASP A 238 -21.35 14.07 0.03
C ASP A 238 -22.01 13.29 1.16
N GLY A 239 -22.25 13.99 2.28
CA GLY A 239 -22.76 13.41 3.52
C GLY A 239 -21.73 12.62 4.35
N VAL A 240 -20.48 12.47 3.87
CA VAL A 240 -19.40 11.86 4.66
C VAL A 240 -18.89 12.87 5.69
N SER A 241 -18.87 12.45 6.97
CA SER A 241 -18.33 13.26 8.06
C SER A 241 -16.81 13.39 7.97
N SER A 242 -16.28 14.59 8.21
CA SER A 242 -14.85 14.83 8.39
C SER A 242 -14.36 14.52 9.82
N VAL A 243 -15.27 14.18 10.73
CA VAL A 243 -14.94 13.89 12.13
C VAL A 243 -14.28 12.52 12.24
N ILE A 244 -13.08 12.51 12.82
CA ILE A 244 -12.39 11.28 13.22
C ILE A 244 -12.93 10.85 14.58
N THR A 245 -13.47 9.64 14.66
CA THR A 245 -13.93 9.04 15.92
C THR A 245 -12.86 8.10 16.49
N GLU A 246 -12.87 7.94 17.80
CA GLU A 246 -12.04 6.95 18.46
C GLU A 246 -12.34 5.53 17.93
N PRO A 247 -11.31 4.71 17.61
CA PRO A 247 -11.51 3.30 17.29
C PRO A 247 -12.18 2.55 18.44
N ALA A 248 -13.08 1.62 18.11
CA ALA A 248 -13.72 0.76 19.11
C ALA A 248 -12.70 -0.18 19.79
N ASP A 249 -13.00 -0.66 21.00
CA ASP A 249 -12.11 -1.55 21.76
C ASP A 249 -11.65 -2.79 20.95
N SER A 250 -12.52 -3.33 20.10
CA SER A 250 -12.21 -4.43 19.18
C SER A 250 -11.00 -4.19 18.27
N TYR A 251 -10.69 -2.93 17.94
CA TYR A 251 -9.48 -2.56 17.19
C TYR A 251 -8.22 -2.87 17.99
N TYR A 252 -8.17 -2.45 19.26
CA TYR A 252 -7.05 -2.70 20.15
C TYR A 252 -6.95 -4.18 20.53
N GLU A 253 -8.08 -4.88 20.69
CA GLU A 253 -8.12 -6.32 20.91
C GLU A 253 -7.56 -7.12 19.72
N ALA A 254 -7.82 -6.67 18.48
CA ALA A 254 -7.26 -7.29 17.29
C ALA A 254 -5.73 -7.14 17.26
N ILE A 255 -5.21 -5.95 17.56
CA ILE A 255 -3.77 -5.69 17.66
C ILE A 255 -3.14 -6.57 18.76
N ALA A 256 -3.74 -6.63 19.95
CA ALA A 256 -3.25 -7.47 21.04
C ALA A 256 -3.19 -8.96 20.64
N ARG A 257 -4.20 -9.45 19.91
CA ARG A 257 -4.24 -10.82 19.38
C ARG A 257 -3.16 -11.09 18.34
N GLU A 258 -2.90 -10.14 17.45
CA GLU A 258 -1.87 -10.24 16.42
C GLU A 258 -0.45 -10.18 17.00
N ASN A 259 -0.24 -9.35 18.02
CA ASN A 259 1.03 -9.26 18.73
C ASN A 259 1.38 -10.58 19.44
N LYS A 260 0.36 -11.31 19.92
CA LYS A 260 0.51 -12.57 20.68
C LYS A 260 1.32 -12.38 21.97
N GLU A 261 1.19 -11.23 22.61
CA GLU A 261 1.75 -10.98 23.94
C GLU A 261 0.96 -11.77 25.01
N GLN A 262 1.67 -12.34 25.96
CA GLN A 262 1.10 -12.99 27.13
C GLN A 262 1.26 -12.07 28.34
N LEU A 263 0.16 -11.49 28.82
CA LEU A 263 0.21 -10.55 29.94
C LEU A 263 0.79 -11.19 31.21
N PRO A 264 1.61 -10.45 31.98
CA PRO A 264 2.23 -10.95 33.20
C PRO A 264 1.18 -11.22 34.28
N VAL A 265 1.55 -12.06 35.26
CA VAL A 265 0.82 -12.17 36.53
C VAL A 265 1.31 -11.11 37.51
N GLU A 266 0.51 -10.81 38.53
CA GLU A 266 0.90 -9.90 39.60
C GLU A 266 2.09 -10.47 40.38
N VAL A 267 3.17 -9.69 40.48
CA VAL A 267 4.39 -10.05 41.21
C VAL A 267 4.63 -9.09 42.36
N GLN A 268 5.19 -9.59 43.45
CA GLN A 268 5.55 -8.74 44.59
C GLN A 268 6.71 -7.82 44.22
N PRO A 269 6.61 -6.49 44.47
CA PRO A 269 7.71 -5.57 44.23
C PRO A 269 8.96 -5.99 45.01
N ALA A 270 10.08 -6.16 44.31
CA ALA A 270 11.37 -6.45 44.91
C ALA A 270 12.32 -5.27 44.77
N THR A 271 13.13 -5.03 45.81
CA THR A 271 14.21 -4.06 45.74
C THR A 271 15.52 -4.77 45.47
N VAL A 272 16.36 -4.17 44.60
CA VAL A 272 17.70 -4.70 44.34
C VAL A 272 18.62 -4.33 45.51
N PRO A 273 19.29 -5.32 46.15
CA PRO A 273 20.26 -5.03 47.20
C PRO A 273 21.37 -4.10 46.70
N LYS A 274 21.83 -3.17 47.55
CA LYS A 274 22.85 -2.17 47.16
C LYS A 274 24.16 -2.80 46.68
N ASP A 275 24.52 -3.93 47.24
CA ASP A 275 25.78 -4.62 46.95
C ASP A 275 25.65 -5.70 45.85
N LYS A 276 24.45 -5.90 45.30
CA LYS A 276 24.25 -6.86 44.21
C LYS A 276 24.88 -6.35 42.92
N ILE A 277 25.72 -7.19 42.30
CA ILE A 277 26.15 -7.08 40.91
C ILE A 277 25.05 -7.71 40.06
N LEU A 278 24.55 -6.96 39.07
CA LEU A 278 23.46 -7.37 38.20
C LEU A 278 24.01 -7.95 36.91
N LYS A 279 23.59 -9.16 36.57
CA LYS A 279 23.88 -9.77 35.26
C LYS A 279 22.97 -9.17 34.19
N VAL A 280 23.54 -8.75 33.07
CA VAL A 280 22.79 -8.13 31.97
C VAL A 280 22.97 -8.93 30.70
N PHE A 281 21.87 -9.46 30.18
CA PHE A 281 21.82 -10.07 28.86
C PHE A 281 21.38 -9.02 27.83
N THR A 282 22.12 -8.89 26.74
CA THR A 282 21.77 -7.99 25.64
C THR A 282 22.41 -8.40 24.31
N GLU A 283 21.61 -8.28 23.25
CA GLU A 283 22.04 -8.44 21.85
C GLU A 283 22.46 -7.09 21.23
N MET A 284 22.26 -5.98 21.94
CA MET A 284 22.52 -4.64 21.42
C MET A 284 23.98 -4.24 21.62
N SER A 285 24.71 -4.04 20.53
CA SER A 285 26.11 -3.56 20.58
C SER A 285 26.26 -2.24 21.36
N GLN A 286 25.26 -1.36 21.30
CA GLN A 286 25.25 -0.08 21.99
C GLN A 286 25.24 -0.26 23.50
N VAL A 287 24.50 -1.24 24.03
CA VAL A 287 24.46 -1.53 25.47
C VAL A 287 25.76 -2.23 25.86
N ARG A 288 26.15 -3.26 25.11
CA ARG A 288 27.37 -4.04 25.35
C ARG A 288 28.63 -3.16 25.41
N ASN A 289 28.74 -2.17 24.54
CA ASN A 289 29.92 -1.31 24.46
C ASN A 289 29.93 -0.16 25.47
N ASN A 290 28.80 0.19 26.09
CA ASN A 290 28.68 1.38 26.95
C ASN A 290 28.30 1.07 28.40
N LEU A 291 27.88 -0.16 28.72
CA LEU A 291 27.56 -0.59 30.07
C LEU A 291 28.84 -0.88 30.88
N THR A 292 29.50 0.18 31.33
CA THR A 292 30.84 0.13 31.97
C THR A 292 30.81 0.19 33.50
N HIS A 293 29.64 0.44 34.10
CA HIS A 293 29.54 0.61 35.53
C HIS A 293 29.74 -0.74 36.27
N PRO A 294 30.58 -0.80 37.33
CA PRO A 294 31.05 -2.07 37.93
C PRO A 294 29.96 -2.92 38.60
N ARG A 295 28.77 -2.36 38.82
CA ARG A 295 27.60 -3.10 39.30
C ARG A 295 26.88 -3.90 38.23
N PHE A 296 27.30 -3.82 36.97
CA PHE A 296 26.70 -4.57 35.88
C PHE A 296 27.75 -5.49 35.27
N LEU A 297 27.38 -6.76 35.11
CA LEU A 297 28.19 -7.78 34.47
C LEU A 297 27.43 -8.28 33.25
N LEU A 298 28.02 -8.14 32.07
CA LEU A 298 27.42 -8.70 30.85
C LEU A 298 27.46 -10.23 30.92
N THR A 299 26.37 -10.88 30.52
CA THR A 299 26.28 -12.32 30.35
C THR A 299 25.74 -12.67 28.97
N GLU A 300 26.20 -13.80 28.43
CA GLU A 300 25.68 -14.37 27.18
C GLU A 300 24.56 -15.40 27.45
N ASP A 301 24.30 -15.74 28.71
CA ASP A 301 23.22 -16.64 29.12
C ASP A 301 22.04 -15.82 29.67
N GLU A 302 20.93 -15.81 28.91
CA GLU A 302 19.71 -15.09 29.26
C GLU A 302 19.06 -15.63 30.53
N GLU A 303 19.18 -16.92 30.83
CA GLU A 303 18.50 -17.58 31.96
C GLU A 303 19.06 -17.13 33.31
N GLU A 304 20.35 -16.81 33.38
CA GLU A 304 21.00 -16.32 34.61
C GLU A 304 20.97 -14.79 34.76
N ALA A 305 20.44 -14.06 33.77
CA ALA A 305 20.44 -12.60 33.80
C ALA A 305 19.55 -12.03 34.92
N ASP A 306 19.93 -10.88 35.47
CA ASP A 306 19.05 -10.07 36.32
C ASP A 306 18.28 -9.02 35.50
N ILE A 307 18.86 -8.61 34.37
CA ILE A 307 18.29 -7.65 33.41
C ILE A 307 18.34 -8.27 32.02
N ILE A 308 17.19 -8.31 31.34
CA ILE A 308 17.11 -8.63 29.92
C ILE A 308 16.90 -7.31 29.18
N TRP A 309 17.90 -6.92 28.40
CA TRP A 309 17.84 -5.74 27.54
C TRP A 309 17.85 -6.17 26.08
N SER A 310 16.66 -6.37 25.52
CA SER A 310 16.48 -6.88 24.16
C SER A 310 16.07 -5.78 23.18
N TYR A 311 16.52 -5.96 21.93
CA TYR A 311 16.01 -5.19 20.79
C TYR A 311 14.68 -5.77 20.27
N GLY A 312 14.52 -7.10 20.35
CA GLY A 312 13.32 -7.79 19.89
C GLY A 312 12.15 -7.60 20.86
N HIS A 313 10.93 -7.60 20.33
CA HIS A 313 9.72 -7.47 21.14
C HIS A 313 9.56 -8.67 22.09
N ILE A 314 9.56 -8.41 23.40
CA ILE A 314 9.30 -9.41 24.45
C ILE A 314 7.80 -9.71 24.46
N LYS A 315 7.44 -11.00 24.33
CA LYS A 315 6.03 -11.45 24.30
C LYS A 315 5.64 -12.31 25.49
N ASP A 316 6.59 -13.05 26.05
CA ASP A 316 6.34 -14.06 27.08
C ASP A 316 6.38 -13.46 28.50
N TYR A 317 5.74 -12.30 28.72
CA TYR A 317 5.74 -11.65 30.03
C TYR A 317 5.14 -12.54 31.12
N ARG A 318 4.13 -13.35 30.80
CA ARG A 318 3.57 -14.37 31.69
C ARG A 318 4.64 -15.31 32.23
N LYS A 319 5.38 -15.98 31.35
CA LYS A 319 6.46 -16.91 31.71
C LYS A 319 7.49 -16.21 32.60
N LEU A 320 7.93 -15.02 32.21
CA LEU A 320 8.91 -14.24 32.97
C LEU A 320 8.39 -13.87 34.36
N SER A 321 7.12 -13.45 34.49
CA SER A 321 6.53 -13.13 35.79
C SER A 321 6.31 -14.34 36.70
N GLU A 322 6.07 -15.53 36.13
CA GLU A 322 5.84 -16.76 36.89
C GLU A 322 7.16 -17.43 37.33
N GLU A 323 8.15 -17.51 36.41
CA GLU A 323 9.42 -18.22 36.66
C GLU A 323 10.50 -17.31 37.22
N ARG A 324 10.52 -16.03 36.82
CA ARG A 324 11.57 -15.05 37.15
C ARG A 324 10.96 -13.71 37.57
N PRO A 325 10.13 -13.65 38.63
CA PRO A 325 9.32 -12.47 39.00
C PRO A 325 10.11 -11.19 39.31
N HIS A 326 11.44 -11.27 39.40
CA HIS A 326 12.32 -10.15 39.73
C HIS A 326 13.30 -9.82 38.61
N VAL A 327 13.19 -10.45 37.44
CA VAL A 327 13.94 -10.05 36.25
C VAL A 327 13.46 -8.68 35.79
N MET A 328 14.39 -7.81 35.43
CA MET A 328 14.08 -6.47 34.92
C MET A 328 14.14 -6.48 33.39
N LEU A 329 13.14 -5.87 32.77
CA LEU A 329 12.99 -5.81 31.32
C LEU A 329 13.09 -4.35 30.84
N ASN A 330 13.55 -4.14 29.61
CA ASN A 330 13.60 -2.81 28.99
C ASN A 330 12.33 -2.45 28.20
N GLN A 331 11.25 -3.20 28.36
CA GLN A 331 9.98 -3.08 27.62
C GLN A 331 8.80 -3.28 28.57
N PHE A 332 7.66 -2.66 28.26
CA PHE A 332 6.41 -2.85 28.99
C PHE A 332 5.39 -3.66 28.17
N PRO A 333 4.58 -4.53 28.81
CA PRO A 333 3.43 -5.14 28.14
C PRO A 333 2.51 -4.06 27.54
N CYS A 334 1.99 -4.30 26.35
CA CYS A 334 1.12 -3.38 25.61
C CYS A 334 1.74 -2.00 25.30
N GLU A 335 3.07 -1.82 25.32
CA GLU A 335 3.70 -0.53 24.99
C GLU A 335 3.46 -0.09 23.54
N ASN A 336 3.08 -1.04 22.67
CA ASN A 336 2.67 -0.81 21.29
C ASN A 336 1.53 0.23 21.16
N ILE A 337 0.74 0.42 22.22
CA ILE A 337 -0.31 1.43 22.27
C ILE A 337 0.21 2.87 22.08
N VAL A 338 1.49 3.11 22.41
CA VAL A 338 2.17 4.41 22.20
C VAL A 338 3.35 4.34 21.25
N THR A 339 3.95 3.17 21.03
CA THR A 339 5.10 3.02 20.12
C THR A 339 4.69 2.75 18.66
N VAL A 340 3.44 2.32 18.43
CA VAL A 340 2.88 2.17 17.07
C VAL A 340 2.07 3.42 16.71
N LYS A 341 2.27 3.92 15.50
CA LYS A 341 1.83 5.25 15.06
C LYS A 341 0.32 5.45 15.05
N ASP A 342 -0.42 4.44 14.59
CA ASP A 342 -1.88 4.47 14.55
C ASP A 342 -2.49 4.42 15.95
N CYS A 343 -1.95 3.58 16.85
CA CYS A 343 -2.34 3.55 18.25
C CYS A 343 -2.03 4.86 18.96
N LEU A 344 -0.82 5.41 18.76
CA LEU A 344 -0.42 6.69 19.33
C LEU A 344 -1.36 7.81 18.87
N ALA A 345 -1.66 7.88 17.57
CA ALA A 345 -2.57 8.88 17.03
C ALA A 345 -3.98 8.74 17.63
N ALA A 346 -4.50 7.51 17.70
CA ALA A 346 -5.82 7.24 18.27
C ALA A 346 -5.90 7.58 19.77
N VAL A 347 -4.89 7.20 20.55
CA VAL A 347 -4.82 7.45 22.00
C VAL A 347 -4.54 8.92 22.30
N ALA A 348 -3.73 9.61 21.49
CA ALA A 348 -3.52 11.05 21.60
C ALA A 348 -4.82 11.84 21.38
N ARG A 349 -5.68 11.36 20.47
CA ARG A 349 -7.02 11.93 20.23
C ARG A 349 -8.05 11.58 21.33
N ARG A 350 -7.80 10.58 22.18
CA ARG A 350 -8.70 10.11 23.26
C ARG A 350 -8.96 11.15 24.38
N ILE A 351 -8.50 12.39 24.24
CA ILE A 351 -8.82 13.45 25.22
C ILE A 351 -10.32 13.72 25.16
N LYS A 352 -11.05 13.30 26.21
CA LYS A 352 -12.51 13.34 26.38
C LYS A 352 -13.16 14.65 25.89
N GLY A 353 -13.45 14.76 24.59
CA GLY A 353 -14.06 15.93 23.95
C GLY A 353 -13.15 17.16 23.83
N GLY A 354 -11.85 17.02 24.03
CA GLY A 354 -10.87 18.09 23.81
C GLY A 354 -10.44 18.18 22.34
N PRO A 355 -9.89 19.33 21.89
CA PRO A 355 -9.26 19.41 20.58
C PRO A 355 -8.09 18.43 20.50
N THR A 356 -7.79 17.96 19.28
CA THR A 356 -6.55 17.21 19.01
C THR A 356 -5.35 17.96 19.61
N PRO A 357 -4.41 17.28 20.28
CA PRO A 357 -3.29 17.96 20.90
C PRO A 357 -2.49 18.79 19.88
N ASP A 358 -2.08 20.01 20.23
CA ASP A 358 -1.35 20.92 19.33
C ASP A 358 -0.03 20.31 18.79
N TRP A 359 0.55 19.37 19.52
CA TRP A 359 1.79 18.69 19.13
C TRP A 359 1.55 17.52 18.15
N LEU A 360 0.31 17.05 17.98
CA LEU A 360 -0.03 15.96 17.07
C LEU A 360 -0.45 16.56 15.72
N PRO A 361 0.34 16.35 14.64
CA PRO A 361 -0.07 16.76 13.31
C PRO A 361 -1.34 16.03 12.87
N GLU A 362 -2.08 16.63 11.94
CA GLU A 362 -3.23 15.99 11.32
C GLU A 362 -2.84 14.60 10.77
N THR A 363 -3.46 13.55 11.32
CA THR A 363 -3.03 12.16 11.09
C THR A 363 -4.24 11.27 10.89
N PHE A 364 -4.24 10.49 9.80
CA PHE A 364 -5.31 9.56 9.45
C PHE A 364 -4.77 8.12 9.38
N ASN A 365 -5.49 7.16 9.95
CA ASN A 365 -5.28 5.75 9.68
C ASN A 365 -6.03 5.38 8.39
N LEU A 366 -5.34 5.29 7.25
CA LEU A 366 -5.98 5.07 5.95
C LEU A 366 -6.70 3.73 5.79
N GLN A 367 -6.53 2.77 6.71
CA GLN A 367 -7.32 1.54 6.70
C GLN A 367 -8.76 1.79 7.17
N MET A 368 -8.95 2.72 8.11
CA MET A 368 -10.25 3.00 8.75
C MET A 368 -10.80 4.39 8.41
N GLU A 369 -9.92 5.37 8.21
CA GLU A 369 -10.18 6.81 8.14
C GLU A 369 -9.92 7.39 6.72
N LEU A 370 -9.82 6.54 5.69
CA LEU A 370 -9.67 6.98 4.29
C LEU A 370 -10.76 7.98 3.85
N PRO A 371 -12.05 7.80 4.18
CA PRO A 371 -13.09 8.77 3.79
C PRO A 371 -12.86 10.16 4.40
N GLN A 372 -12.45 10.21 5.68
CA GLN A 372 -12.13 11.46 6.39
C GLN A 372 -10.90 12.13 5.78
N PHE A 373 -9.88 11.34 5.44
CA PHE A 373 -8.69 11.83 4.75
C PHE A 373 -9.03 12.51 3.42
N ILE A 374 -9.84 11.84 2.58
CA ILE A 374 -10.26 12.39 1.28
C ILE A 374 -11.09 13.67 1.49
N LYS A 375 -12.04 13.67 2.43
CA LYS A 375 -12.87 14.85 2.67
C LYS A 375 -12.01 16.03 3.13
N HIS A 376 -11.05 15.78 4.01
CA HIS A 376 -10.09 16.79 4.44
C HIS A 376 -9.25 17.32 3.27
N TYR A 377 -8.82 16.44 2.34
CA TYR A 377 -8.11 16.83 1.13
C TYR A 377 -8.96 17.73 0.21
N GLN A 378 -10.19 17.32 -0.12
CA GLN A 378 -11.13 18.10 -0.94
C GLN A 378 -11.41 19.47 -0.32
N LEU A 379 -11.67 19.54 0.99
CA LEU A 379 -11.89 20.80 1.71
C LEU A 379 -10.69 21.75 1.62
N ARG A 380 -9.46 21.23 1.63
CA ARG A 380 -8.27 22.06 1.44
C ARG A 380 -8.11 22.56 0.01
N GLN A 381 -8.47 21.76 -0.99
CA GLN A 381 -8.46 22.20 -2.39
C GLN A 381 -9.40 23.39 -2.61
N HIS A 382 -10.62 23.35 -2.05
CA HIS A 382 -11.59 24.44 -2.17
C HIS A 382 -11.16 25.75 -1.49
N ARG A 383 -10.28 25.69 -0.48
CA ARG A 383 -9.83 26.86 0.28
C ARG A 383 -8.74 27.69 -0.41
N LEU A 384 -8.26 27.29 -1.60
CA LEU A 384 -7.15 27.93 -2.31
C LEU A 384 -5.83 28.02 -1.51
N ASP A 385 -5.68 27.25 -0.42
CA ASP A 385 -4.42 27.08 0.33
C ASP A 385 -3.46 26.13 -0.42
N VAL A 386 -3.40 26.22 -1.76
CA VAL A 386 -2.41 25.53 -2.58
C VAL A 386 -1.15 26.39 -2.66
N VAL A 387 -0.53 26.63 -1.51
CA VAL A 387 0.92 26.44 -1.47
C VAL A 387 1.06 24.93 -1.44
N PHE A 388 1.73 24.31 -2.41
CA PHE A 388 2.15 22.91 -2.34
C PHE A 388 2.87 22.72 -1.00
N CYS A 389 2.14 22.29 0.02
CA CYS A 389 2.64 22.29 1.38
C CYS A 389 3.46 21.02 1.52
N HIS A 390 4.76 21.18 1.27
CA HIS A 390 5.83 20.20 1.33
C HIS A 390 6.03 19.53 2.72
N HIS A 391 5.02 19.51 3.59
CA HIS A 391 5.10 19.01 4.97
C HIS A 391 3.86 18.18 5.33
N TYR A 392 3.75 16.96 4.77
CA TYR A 392 2.93 15.92 5.36
C TYR A 392 3.73 14.66 5.58
N GLN A 393 4.01 14.33 6.84
CA GLN A 393 4.32 12.96 7.20
C GLN A 393 3.01 12.14 7.11
N VAL A 394 2.65 11.71 5.90
CA VAL A 394 1.64 10.66 5.74
C VAL A 394 2.30 9.37 6.16
N PHE A 395 1.94 8.87 7.34
CA PHE A 395 2.34 7.54 7.75
C PHE A 395 1.45 6.50 7.05
N LEU A 396 2.08 5.74 6.17
CA LEU A 396 1.49 4.63 5.43
C LEU A 396 1.69 3.32 6.17
N LEU A 397 0.63 2.51 6.25
CA LEU A 397 0.57 1.19 6.88
C LEU A 397 0.30 0.08 5.87
#